data_AF-A0A956CH60-F1
#
_entry.id   AF-A0A956CH60-F1
#
_cell.length_a   1.000
_cell.length_b   1.000
_cell.length_c   1.000
_cell.angle_alpha   90.00
_cell.angle_beta   90.00
_cell.angle_gamma   90.00
#
_symmetry.space_group_name_H-M   'P 1'
#
loop_
_entity.id
_entity.type
_entity.pdbx_description
1 polymer ?
#
loop_
_entity_poly.entity_id
_entity_poly.type
_entity_poly.pdbx_seq_one_letter_code
_entity_poly.pdbx_strand_id
1 'polypeptide(L)'
;MLRGEMADVTQISAHISAAAKERLERYARSSGVTRSRLIEEALLHHLQALEELPPDAIVPARVVLEQASAREIKRLLEHPPAPTEDMKRLFDDR
;
A
#
# COMPACT_ATOMS: atom_id res chain seq x y z
N MET A 1 -28.56 -36.79 10.48
CA MET A 1 -29.05 -35.41 10.58
C MET A 1 -27.85 -34.51 10.83
N LEU A 2 -27.55 -33.62 9.87
CA LEU A 2 -26.41 -32.71 9.87
C LEU A 2 -26.57 -31.63 10.96
N ARG A 3 -25.53 -31.35 11.74
CA ARG A 3 -25.44 -30.12 12.53
C ARG A 3 -24.00 -29.59 12.58
N GLY A 4 -23.69 -28.79 11.54
CA GLY A 4 -22.77 -27.66 11.51
C GLY A 4 -21.31 -27.90 11.90
N GLU A 5 -20.41 -27.91 10.90
CA GLU A 5 -19.02 -27.51 11.11
C GLU A 5 -18.99 -26.17 11.85
N MET A 6 -18.49 -26.19 13.08
CA MET A 6 -18.04 -24.97 13.75
C MET A 6 -16.84 -24.46 12.94
N ALA A 7 -16.93 -23.23 12.41
CA ALA A 7 -15.82 -22.60 11.71
C ALA A 7 -14.53 -22.75 12.54
N ASP A 8 -13.48 -23.29 11.95
CA ASP A 8 -12.19 -23.55 12.60
C ASP A 8 -11.53 -22.20 12.94
N VAL A 9 -11.59 -21.80 14.22
CA VAL A 9 -11.01 -20.53 14.68
C VAL A 9 -9.60 -20.80 15.24
N THR A 10 -8.59 -20.16 14.65
CA THR A 10 -7.21 -20.21 15.13
C THR A 10 -6.85 -18.97 15.96
N GLN A 11 -6.18 -19.17 17.10
CA GLN A 11 -5.69 -18.06 17.93
C GLN A 11 -4.31 -17.59 17.46
N ILE A 12 -4.15 -16.28 17.31
CA ILE A 12 -2.87 -15.61 17.07
C ILE A 12 -2.52 -14.68 18.24
N SER A 13 -1.22 -14.49 18.50
CA SER A 13 -0.72 -13.58 19.54
C SER A 13 0.30 -12.61 18.95
N ALA A 14 0.16 -11.32 19.23
CA ALA A 14 1.08 -10.28 18.78
C ALA A 14 1.16 -9.13 19.79
N HIS A 15 2.34 -8.51 19.90
CA HIS A 15 2.49 -7.26 20.62
C HIS A 15 2.11 -6.08 19.71
N ILE A 16 1.30 -5.16 20.24
CA ILE A 16 0.92 -3.92 19.54
C ILE A 16 1.29 -2.71 20.40
N SER A 17 1.44 -1.55 19.76
CA SER A 17 1.66 -0.31 20.48
C SER A 17 0.41 0.10 21.29
N ALA A 18 0.61 0.84 22.38
CA ALA A 18 -0.49 1.37 23.18
C ALA A 18 -1.45 2.26 22.35
N ALA A 19 -0.89 3.06 21.43
CA ALA A 19 -1.66 3.90 20.52
C ALA A 19 -2.56 3.08 19.58
N ALA A 20 -2.05 1.96 19.03
CA ALA A 20 -2.83 1.07 18.18
C ALA A 20 -3.98 0.43 18.96
N LYS A 21 -3.70 -0.03 20.19
CA LYS A 21 -4.73 -0.56 21.09
C LYS A 21 -5.84 0.47 21.33
N GLU A 22 -5.48 1.71 21.67
CA GLU A 22 -6.46 2.76 21.94
C GLU A 22 -7.36 3.05 20.72
N ARG A 23 -6.76 3.11 19.52
CA ARG A 23 -7.50 3.35 18.28
C ARG A 23 -8.47 2.21 17.97
N LEU A 24 -8.02 0.96 18.11
CA LEU A 24 -8.84 -0.23 17.94
C LEU A 24 -10.04 -0.23 18.88
N GLU A 25 -9.79 0.04 20.16
CA GLU A 25 -10.81 0.08 21.20
C GLU A 25 -11.85 1.18 20.97
N ARG A 26 -11.41 2.35 20.50
CA ARG A 26 -12.29 3.48 20.18
C ARG A 26 -13.23 3.13 19.03
N TYR A 27 -12.70 2.51 17.97
CA TYR A 27 -13.49 2.12 16.80
C TYR A 27 -14.48 1.00 17.13
N ALA A 28 -14.04 -0.03 17.87
CA ALA A 28 -14.91 -1.13 18.30
C ALA A 28 -16.12 -0.61 19.10
N ARG A 29 -15.88 0.36 20.01
CA ARG A 29 -16.96 0.99 20.79
C ARG A 29 -17.93 1.80 19.95
N SER A 30 -17.45 2.58 18.98
CA SER A 30 -18.32 3.45 18.17
C SER A 30 -19.09 2.68 17.08
N SER A 31 -18.54 1.57 16.59
CA SER A 31 -19.13 0.77 15.50
C SER A 31 -19.98 -0.40 15.98
N GLY A 32 -19.82 -0.83 17.24
CA GLY A 32 -20.43 -2.06 17.77
C GLY A 32 -19.78 -3.35 17.26
N VAL A 33 -18.71 -3.26 16.46
CA VAL A 33 -17.96 -4.41 15.96
C VAL A 33 -17.06 -4.96 17.07
N THR A 34 -16.99 -6.28 17.20
CA THR A 34 -16.13 -6.93 18.18
C THR A 34 -14.65 -6.77 17.81
N ARG A 35 -13.77 -6.74 18.82
CA ARG A 35 -12.32 -6.63 18.59
C ARG A 35 -11.80 -7.75 17.70
N SER A 36 -12.23 -8.99 17.94
CA SER A 36 -11.79 -10.14 17.16
C SER A 36 -12.18 -10.00 15.69
N ARG A 37 -13.44 -9.59 15.41
CA ARG A 37 -13.89 -9.39 14.04
C ARG A 37 -13.16 -8.24 13.35
N LEU A 38 -12.91 -7.14 14.06
CA LEU A 38 -12.14 -6.03 13.52
C LEU A 38 -10.70 -6.44 13.18
N ILE A 39 -10.06 -7.25 14.02
CA ILE A 39 -8.71 -7.75 13.78
C ILE A 39 -8.70 -8.68 12.56
N GLU A 40 -9.67 -9.59 12.48
CA GLU A 40 -9.83 -10.52 11.36
C GLU A 40 -10.06 -9.78 10.04
N GLU A 41 -11.00 -8.84 9.99
CA GLU A 41 -11.26 -8.00 8.81
C GLU A 41 -10.01 -7.20 8.39
N ALA A 42 -9.30 -6.61 9.36
CA ALA A 42 -8.07 -5.86 9.06
C ALA A 42 -6.97 -6.75 8.49
N LEU A 43 -6.80 -7.96 9.01
CA LEU A 43 -5.82 -8.93 8.50
C LEU A 43 -6.19 -9.40 7.09
N LEU A 44 -7.44 -9.77 6.86
CA LEU A 44 -7.93 -10.20 5.55
C LEU A 44 -7.78 -9.11 4.51
N HIS A 45 -8.22 -7.88 4.80
CA HIS A 45 -8.07 -6.76 3.88
C HIS A 45 -6.61 -6.44 3.58
N HIS A 46 -5.71 -6.55 4.56
CA HIS A 46 -4.30 -6.30 4.34
C HIS A 46 -3.66 -7.37 3.45
N LEU A 47 -3.94 -8.66 3.71
CA LEU A 47 -3.42 -9.76 2.90
C LEU A 47 -3.98 -9.71 1.48
N GLN A 48 -5.27 -9.46 1.32
CA GLN A 48 -5.91 -9.28 0.02
C GLN A 48 -5.26 -8.12 -0.76
N ALA A 49 -5.00 -6.98 -0.12
CA ALA A 49 -4.31 -5.86 -0.77
C ALA A 49 -2.88 -6.21 -1.22
N LEU A 50 -2.18 -7.10 -0.51
CA LEU A 50 -0.87 -7.59 -0.92
C LEU A 50 -0.95 -8.58 -2.08
N GLU A 51 -2.02 -9.37 -2.18
CA GLU A 51 -2.26 -10.31 -3.27
C GLU A 51 -2.73 -9.61 -4.55
N GLU A 52 -3.55 -8.56 -4.42
CA GLU A 52 -4.06 -7.77 -5.54
C GLU A 52 -3.01 -6.84 -6.16
N LEU A 53 -1.96 -6.48 -5.42
CA LEU A 53 -0.86 -5.64 -5.90
C LEU A 53 0.35 -6.52 -6.24
N PRO A 54 0.52 -6.92 -7.51
CA PRO A 54 1.70 -7.69 -7.89
C PRO A 54 2.97 -6.86 -7.60
N PRO A 55 4.13 -7.47 -7.28
CA PRO A 55 5.36 -6.75 -6.89
C PRO A 55 5.80 -5.68 -7.90
N ASP A 56 5.42 -5.87 -9.16
CA ASP A 56 5.59 -5.00 -10.32
C ASP A 56 4.62 -3.81 -10.37
N ALA A 57 3.57 -3.78 -9.54
CA ALA A 57 2.66 -2.63 -9.39
C ALA A 57 3.10 -1.63 -8.31
N ILE A 58 4.06 -1.99 -7.44
CA ILE A 58 4.64 -1.03 -6.49
C ILE A 58 5.72 -0.22 -7.21
N VAL A 59 5.32 0.90 -7.83
CA VAL A 59 6.27 1.94 -8.23
C VAL A 59 6.83 2.55 -6.95
N PRO A 60 8.13 2.40 -6.64
CA PRO A 60 8.69 3.03 -5.45
C PRO A 60 8.51 4.55 -5.56
N ALA A 61 7.95 5.19 -4.53
CA ALA A 61 7.85 6.65 -4.47
C ALA A 61 9.22 7.36 -4.44
N ARG A 62 10.32 6.59 -4.39
CA ARG A 62 11.70 7.06 -4.36
C ARG A 62 12.53 6.30 -5.38
N VAL A 63 13.11 7.02 -6.32
CA VAL A 63 14.11 6.48 -7.26
C VAL A 63 15.48 6.64 -6.64
N VAL A 64 16.17 5.54 -6.35
CA VAL A 64 17.56 5.55 -5.89
C VAL A 64 18.48 5.45 -7.10
N LEU A 65 19.36 6.44 -7.24
CA LEU A 65 20.28 6.54 -8.37
C LEU A 65 21.72 6.31 -7.92
N GLU A 66 22.51 5.70 -8.80
CA GLU A 66 23.96 5.76 -8.68
C GLU A 66 24.44 7.22 -8.83
N GLN A 67 25.59 7.52 -8.24
CA GLN A 67 26.11 8.89 -8.21
C GLN A 67 26.32 9.49 -9.61
N ALA A 68 26.71 8.67 -10.59
CA ALA A 68 26.88 9.10 -11.98
C ALA A 68 25.54 9.52 -12.59
N SER A 69 24.51 8.69 -12.45
CA SER A 69 23.15 8.98 -12.94
C SER A 69 22.54 10.19 -12.23
N ALA A 70 22.75 10.35 -10.93
CA ALA A 70 22.27 11.49 -10.16
C ALA A 70 22.87 12.82 -10.67
N ARG A 71 24.16 12.85 -11.02
CA ARG A 71 24.80 14.03 -11.62
C ARG A 71 24.20 14.39 -12.98
N GLU A 72 23.93 13.39 -13.81
CA GLU A 72 23.36 13.61 -15.14
C GLU A 72 21.93 14.13 -15.05
N ILE A 73 21.10 13.56 -14.17
CA ILE A 73 19.74 14.08 -13.92
C ILE A 73 19.79 15.51 -13.40
N LYS A 74 20.69 15.83 -12.45
CA LYS A 74 20.87 17.20 -11.96
C LYS A 74 21.19 18.16 -13.11
N ARG A 75 22.11 17.79 -14.01
CA ARG A 75 22.48 18.60 -15.18
C ARG A 75 21.28 18.83 -16.10
N LEU A 76 20.48 17.81 -16.37
CA LEU A 76 19.27 17.92 -17.20
C LEU A 76 18.19 18.80 -16.57
N LEU A 77 18.07 18.81 -15.25
CA LEU A 77 17.14 19.70 -14.53
C LEU A 77 17.61 21.15 -14.53
N GLU A 78 18.91 21.39 -14.38
CA GLU A 78 19.51 22.73 -14.42
C GLU A 78 19.51 23.32 -15.84
N HIS A 79 19.70 22.46 -16.85
CA HIS A 79 19.75 22.83 -18.25
C HIS A 79 18.83 21.93 -19.09
N PRO A 80 17.51 22.16 -19.05
CA PRO A 80 16.56 21.33 -19.76
C PRO A 80 16.80 21.38 -21.27
N PRO A 81 16.94 20.23 -21.96
CA PRO A 81 17.00 20.21 -23.41
C PRO A 81 15.65 20.64 -24.00
N ALA A 82 15.69 21.18 -25.21
CA ALA A 82 14.46 21.43 -25.96
C ALA A 82 13.72 20.10 -26.21
N PRO A 83 12.36 20.10 -26.19
CA PRO A 83 11.58 18.92 -26.56
C PRO A 83 11.95 18.43 -27.95
N THR A 84 12.04 17.11 -28.12
CA THR A 84 12.24 16.52 -29.45
C THR A 84 10.98 16.68 -30.31
N GLU A 85 11.11 16.52 -31.62
CA GLU A 85 9.95 16.54 -32.53
C GLU A 85 8.92 15.45 -32.17
N ASP A 86 9.36 14.28 -31.68
CA ASP A 86 8.48 13.22 -31.19
C ASP A 86 7.68 13.66 -29.96
N MET A 87 8.32 14.36 -29.02
CA MET A 87 7.65 14.90 -27.84
C MET A 87 6.63 15.96 -28.21
N LYS A 88 6.93 16.84 -29.19
CA LYS A 88 5.98 17.85 -29.67
C LYS A 88 4.75 17.19 -30.28
N ARG A 89 4.97 16.23 -31.19
CA ARG A 89 3.89 15.46 -31.83
C ARG A 89 2.95 14.78 -30.83
N LEU A 90 3.47 14.26 -29.71
CA LEU A 90 2.64 13.67 -28.65
C LEU A 90 1.60 14.64 -28.07
N PHE A 91 1.90 15.94 -28.03
CA PHE A 91 1.02 16.97 -27.48
C PHE A 91 0.29 17.80 -28.54
N ASP A 92 0.63 17.63 -29.82
CA ASP A 92 0.05 18.35 -30.96
C ASP A 92 -1.22 17.67 -31.54
N ASP A 93 -1.67 16.53 -31.00
CA ASP A 93 -2.93 15.84 -31.36
C ASP A 93 -4.21 16.57 -30.87
N ARG A 94 -4.24 17.91 -30.96
CA ARG A 94 -5.43 18.75 -30.71
C ARG A 94 -5.95 19.42 -31.97
#